data_AF-A0AAC9IC36-F1
#
_entry.id   AF-A0AAC9IC36-F1
#
_cell.length_a   1.000
_cell.length_b   1.000
_cell.length_c   1.000
_cell.angle_alpha   90.00
_cell.angle_beta   90.00
_cell.angle_gamma   90.00
#
_symmetry.space_group_name_H-M   'P 1'
#
loop_
_entity.id
_entity.type
_entity.pdbx_description
1 polymer ?
#
loop_
_entity_poly.entity_id
_entity_poly.type
_entity_poly.pdbx_seq_one_letter_code
_entity_poly.pdbx_strand_id
1 'polypeptide(L)' 'MVFTLTAAPGAWGPGTVALTYQWKANGTVIAGATANTYRVASRDVGKTLTVTVTGKKSGYATRSRGSSATKTVVT' A
#
# COMPACT_ATOMS: atom_id res chain seq x y z
N MET A 1 -10.61 -1.02 19.15
CA MET A 1 -9.94 0.08 18.45
C MET A 1 -9.77 -0.29 16.98
N VAL A 2 -9.80 0.67 16.06
CA VAL A 2 -9.66 0.45 14.62
C VAL A 2 -8.33 1.04 14.16
N PHE A 3 -7.36 0.21 13.78
CA PHE A 3 -6.09 0.69 13.22
C PHE A 3 -6.24 0.94 11.72
N THR A 4 -5.82 2.10 11.25
CA THR A 4 -5.82 2.45 9.82
C THR A 4 -4.41 2.82 9.43
N LEU A 5 -3.91 2.18 8.38
CA LEU A 5 -2.64 2.52 7.76
C LEU A 5 -2.88 3.43 6.57
N THR A 6 -1.98 4.39 6.37
CA THR A 6 -2.02 5.32 5.23
C THR A 6 -0.74 5.18 4.44
N ALA A 7 -0.87 4.89 3.14
CA ALA A 7 0.24 4.90 2.21
C ALA A 7 0.61 6.35 1.87
N ALA A 8 1.86 6.72 2.13
CA ALA A 8 2.43 7.98 1.69
C ALA A 8 3.31 7.74 0.44
N PRO A 9 2.77 7.88 -0.77
CA PRO A 9 3.49 7.59 -2.00
C PRO A 9 4.62 8.59 -2.31
N GLY A 10 4.66 9.74 -1.63
CA GLY A 10 5.63 10.81 -1.89
C GLY A 10 5.37 11.53 -3.22
N ALA A 11 6.40 12.14 -3.78
CA ALA A 11 6.32 12.82 -5.06
C ALA A 11 6.43 11.84 -6.23
N TRP A 12 5.42 11.81 -7.10
CA TRP A 12 5.43 11.09 -8.37
C TRP A 12 5.37 12.11 -9.50
N GLY A 13 6.22 11.95 -10.51
CA GLY A 13 6.27 12.91 -11.59
C GLY A 13 7.26 12.54 -12.70
N PRO A 14 7.33 13.41 -13.73
CA PRO A 14 6.62 14.69 -13.85
C PRO A 14 5.12 14.56 -14.18
N GLY A 15 4.29 15.49 -13.69
CA GLY A 15 2.84 15.61 -13.99
C GLY A 15 1.92 14.63 -13.24
N THR A 16 0.65 14.54 -13.67
CA THR A 16 -0.34 13.63 -13.06
C THR A 16 -0.01 12.17 -13.36
N VAL A 17 0.34 11.42 -12.33
CA VAL A 17 0.59 9.97 -12.41
C VAL A 17 -0.60 9.26 -11.75
N ALA A 18 -1.21 8.30 -12.46
CA ALA A 18 -2.24 7.45 -11.88
C ALA A 18 -1.56 6.45 -10.93
N LEU A 19 -1.86 6.56 -9.64
CA LEU A 19 -1.31 5.69 -8.61
C LEU A 19 -2.33 4.61 -8.24
N THR A 20 -1.92 3.36 -8.32
CA THR A 20 -2.65 2.23 -7.75
C THR A 20 -1.91 1.70 -6.53
N TYR A 21 -2.65 1.23 -5.55
CA TYR A 21 -2.09 0.66 -4.33
C TYR A 21 -2.41 -0.83 -4.29
N GLN A 22 -1.56 -1.59 -3.61
CA GLN A 22 -1.85 -2.96 -3.27
C GLN A 22 -1.25 -3.27 -1.91
N TRP A 23 -2.12 -3.49 -0.92
CA TRP A 23 -1.68 -3.91 0.40
C TRP A 23 -1.39 -5.41 0.45
N LYS A 24 -0.41 -5.76 1.27
CA LYS A 24 0.01 -7.13 1.54
C LYS A 24 0.21 -7.32 3.04
N ALA A 25 -0.31 -8.43 3.57
CA ALA A 25 -0.08 -8.89 4.93
C ALA A 25 0.94 -10.02 4.92
N ASN A 26 2.08 -9.83 5.59
CA ASN A 26 3.19 -10.79 5.62
C ASN A 26 3.60 -11.28 4.21
N GLY A 27 3.66 -10.36 3.25
CA GLY A 27 3.95 -10.67 1.84
C GLY A 27 2.77 -11.20 1.01
N THR A 28 1.67 -11.61 1.64
CA THR A 28 0.46 -12.10 0.94
C THR A 28 -0.44 -10.95 0.52
N VAL A 29 -0.87 -10.93 -0.74
CA VAL A 29 -1.77 -9.90 -1.27
C VAL A 29 -3.13 -9.91 -0.57
N ILE A 30 -3.57 -8.75 -0.13
CA ILE A 30 -4.92 -8.56 0.42
C ILE A 30 -5.84 -8.16 -0.74
N ALA A 31 -6.67 -9.09 -1.18
CA ALA A 31 -7.60 -8.86 -2.28
C ALA A 31 -8.54 -7.68 -1.97
N GLY A 32 -8.70 -6.76 -2.94
CA GLY A 32 -9.54 -5.56 -2.80
C GLY A 32 -8.88 -4.41 -2.03
N ALA A 33 -7.71 -4.60 -1.43
CA ALA A 33 -7.00 -3.53 -0.73
C ALA A 33 -6.18 -2.68 -1.71
N THR A 34 -6.87 -1.86 -2.49
CA THR A 34 -6.28 -0.96 -3.50
C THR A 34 -6.38 0.52 -3.18
N ALA A 35 -6.98 0.85 -2.04
CA ALA A 35 -7.06 2.21 -1.54
C ALA A 35 -5.70 2.67 -0.97
N ASN A 36 -5.50 3.99 -0.96
CA ASN A 36 -4.36 4.62 -0.29
C ASN A 36 -4.35 4.38 1.23
N THR A 37 -5.49 4.00 1.79
CA THR A 37 -5.64 3.65 3.20
C THR A 37 -6.09 2.20 3.32
N TYR A 38 -5.67 1.54 4.40
CA TYR A 38 -6.11 0.19 4.73
C TYR A 38 -6.52 0.12 6.18
N ARG A 39 -7.78 -0.27 6.38
CA ARG A 39 -8.30 -0.59 7.71
C ARG A 39 -7.82 -1.98 8.08
N VAL A 40 -6.96 -2.04 9.09
CA VAL A 40 -6.45 -3.30 9.63
C VAL A 40 -7.62 -4.15 10.11
N ALA A 41 -7.73 -5.34 9.55
CA ALA A 41 -8.72 -6.32 9.98
C ALA A 41 -8.14 -7.19 11.10
N SER A 42 -8.99 -7.77 11.94
CA SER A 42 -8.56 -8.65 13.04
C SER A 42 -7.72 -9.85 12.56
N ARG A 43 -7.90 -10.26 11.29
CA ARG A 43 -7.11 -11.31 10.62
C ARG A 43 -5.65 -10.93 10.30
N ASP A 44 -5.31 -9.64 10.43
CA ASP A 44 -3.98 -9.10 10.15
C ASP A 44 -3.17 -8.87 11.42
N VAL A 45 -3.77 -9.09 12.59
CA VAL A 45 -3.09 -9.02 13.89
C VAL A 45 -1.99 -10.07 13.94
N GLY A 46 -0.81 -9.67 14.42
CA GLY A 46 0.40 -10.47 14.40
C GLY A 46 1.14 -10.47 13.05
N LYS A 47 0.62 -9.79 12.02
CA LYS A 47 1.27 -9.68 10.70
C LYS A 47 1.88 -8.30 10.49
N THR A 48 2.88 -8.24 9.63
CA THR A 48 3.42 -6.99 9.10
C THR A 48 2.65 -6.61 7.84
N LEU A 49 2.33 -5.32 7.69
CA LEU A 49 1.66 -4.81 6.50
C LEU A 49 2.66 -4.07 5.63
N THR A 50 2.57 -4.28 4.33
CA THR A 50 3.34 -3.55 3.31
C THR A 50 2.37 -3.05 2.25
N VAL A 51 2.69 -1.94 1.62
CA VAL A 51 1.94 -1.44 0.46
C VAL A 51 2.87 -1.32 -0.73
N THR A 52 2.40 -1.79 -1.88
CA THR A 52 3.06 -1.53 -3.17
C THR A 52 2.27 -0.44 -3.88
N VAL A 53 2.93 0.67 -4.19
CA VAL A 53 2.39 1.76 -4.99
C VAL A 53 2.89 1.61 -6.41
N THR A 54 1.98 1.54 -7.38
CA THR A 54 2.31 1.48 -8.80
C THR A 54 1.83 2.75 -9.48
N GLY A 55 2.77 3.52 -10.01
CA GLY A 55 2.49 4.69 -10.82
C GLY A 55 2.47 4.34 -12.31
N LYS A 56 1.35 4.65 -12.95
CA LYS A 56 1.16 4.56 -14.40
C LYS A 56 0.89 5.94 -14.97
N LYS A 57 1.59 6.28 -16.04
CA LYS A 57 1.36 7.51 -16.80
C LYS A 57 1.42 7.18 -18.29
N SER A 58 0.48 7.73 -19.06
CA SER A 58 0.45 7.55 -20.51
C SER A 58 1.74 8.12 -21.13
N GLY A 59 2.38 7.37 -22.01
CA GLY A 59 3.67 7.73 -22.61
C GLY A 59 4.90 7.48 -21.73
N TYR A 60 4.75 6.86 -20.55
CA TYR A 60 5.86 6.52 -19.66
C TYR A 60 5.81 5.05 -19.24
N ALA A 61 6.96 4.50 -18.87
CA ALA A 61 7.04 3.17 -18.28
C ALA A 61 6.33 3.13 -16.92
N THR A 62 5.60 2.04 -16.66
CA THR A 62 4.98 1.81 -15.34
C THR A 62 6.07 1.53 -14.31
N ARG A 63 5.96 2.16 -13.14
CA ARG A 63 6.91 1.98 -12.04
C ARG A 63 6.19 1.59 -10.76
N SER A 64 6.79 0.69 -10.01
CA SER A 64 6.27 0.22 -8.73
C SER A 64 7.28 0.50 -7.63
N ARG A 65 6.81 0.96 -6.48
CA ARG A 65 7.60 1.08 -5.25
C ARG A 65 6.87 0.41 -4.09
N GLY A 66 7.57 -0.47 -3.39
CA GLY A 66 7.13 -1.00 -2.11
C GLY A 66 7.44 -0.02 -0.98
N SER A 67 6.56 0.05 0.02
CA SER A 67 6.89 0.64 1.31
C SER A 67 7.77 -0.30 2.12
N SER A 68 8.45 0.25 3.13
CA SER A 68 8.94 -0.55 4.25
C SER A 68 7.76 -1.25 4.94
N ALA A 69 8.01 -2.41 5.52
CA ALA A 69 7.02 -3.09 6.35
C ALA A 69 6.70 -2.26 7.59
N THR A 70 5.42 -2.17 7.94
CA THR A 70 5.01 -1.59 9.21
C THR A 70 5.54 -2.44 10.37
N LYS A 71 5.59 -1.87 11.58
CA LYS A 71 5.67 -2.71 12.78
C LYS A 71 4.54 -3.74 12.76
N THR A 72 4.81 -4.89 13.38
CA THR A 72 3.80 -5.93 13.55
C THR A 72 2.53 -5.32 14.10
N VAL A 73 1.42 -5.59 13.43
CA VAL A 73 0.11 -5.15 13.88
C VAL A 73 -0.16 -5.83 15.21
N VAL A 74 -0.19 -5.06 16.29
CA VAL A 74 -0.62 -5.50 17.61
C VAL A 74 -1.86 -4.70 17.99
N THR A 75 -2.89 -5.41 18.45
CA THR A 75 -4.14 -4.83 18.96
C THR A 75 -4.02 -4.42 20.40
#